data_AF-A0A445CT49-F1
#
_entry.id   AF-A0A445CT49-F1
#
_cell.length_a   1.000
_cell.length_b   1.000
_cell.length_c   1.000
_cell.angle_alpha   90.00
_cell.angle_beta   90.00
_cell.angle_gamma   90.00
#
_symmetry.space_group_name_H-M   'P 1'
#
loop_
_entity.id
_entity.type
_entity.pdbx_description
1 polymer ?
#
loop_
_entity_poly.entity_id
_entity_poly.type
_entity_poly.pdbx_seq_one_letter_code
_entity_poly.pdbx_strand_id
1 'polypeptide(L)'
;MQAEILPEDITSYSFISTIWRGYAPPRVELFVWFVLVGRVNTKERLCRLVVIGQEDNLCVLCEKEKEHMFHLFISCEYLWQVWCAWLFASGRLWSVP
;
A
#
# COMPACT_ATOMS: atom_id res chain seq x y z
N MET A 1 2.30 21.84 7.61
CA MET A 1 2.23 21.16 6.30
C MET A 1 3.61 20.60 6.00
N GLN A 2 3.95 19.46 6.60
CA GLN A 2 5.20 18.77 6.28
C GLN A 2 5.01 18.13 4.90
N ALA A 3 5.77 18.59 3.92
CA ALA A 3 6.01 17.80 2.73
C ALA A 3 6.77 16.55 3.22
N GLU A 4 6.09 15.41 3.27
CA GLU A 4 6.78 14.12 3.35
C GLU A 4 7.65 14.05 2.08
N ILE A 5 8.94 14.31 2.27
CA ILE A 5 9.95 14.15 1.24
C ILE A 5 9.95 12.66 0.93
N LEU A 6 9.50 12.30 -0.28
CA LEU A 6 9.57 10.92 -0.74
C LEU A 6 11.03 10.48 -0.66
N PRO A 7 11.33 9.29 -0.09
CA PRO A 7 12.68 8.74 -0.08
C PRO A 7 13.30 8.85 -1.47
N GLU A 8 14.52 9.39 -1.57
CA GLU A 8 15.22 9.62 -2.84
C GLU A 8 15.22 8.35 -3.73
N ASP A 9 15.26 7.18 -3.08
CA ASP A 9 15.20 5.85 -3.68
C ASP A 9 13.92 5.59 -4.50
N ILE A 10 12.76 6.02 -4.00
CA ILE A 10 11.45 5.86 -4.68
C ILE A 10 11.37 6.76 -5.92
N THR A 11 12.07 7.90 -5.90
CA THR A 11 12.10 8.84 -7.02
C THR A 11 13.16 8.52 -8.07
N SER A 12 13.98 7.49 -7.84
CA SER A 12 15.00 7.07 -8.80
C SER A 12 14.35 6.59 -10.11
N TYR A 13 14.98 6.93 -11.24
CA TYR A 13 14.50 6.53 -12.56
C TYR A 13 14.39 5.00 -12.69
N SER A 14 15.36 4.26 -12.12
CA SER A 14 15.35 2.80 -12.13
C SER A 14 14.12 2.24 -11.41
N PHE A 15 13.79 2.75 -10.22
CA PHE A 15 12.62 2.30 -9.47
C PHE A 15 11.31 2.66 -10.19
N ILE A 16 11.15 3.91 -10.64
CA ILE A 16 9.96 4.35 -11.37
C ILE A 16 9.74 3.52 -12.64
N SER A 17 10.82 3.20 -13.38
CA SER A 17 10.73 2.37 -14.58
C SER A 17 10.20 0.96 -14.32
N THR A 18 10.31 0.44 -13.09
CA THR A 18 9.76 -0.88 -12.75
C THR A 18 8.24 -0.90 -12.65
N ILE A 19 7.62 0.25 -12.35
CA ILE A 19 6.17 0.40 -12.22
C ILE A 19 5.51 0.44 -13.59
N TRP A 20 6.10 1.18 -14.54
CA TRP A 20 5.55 1.44 -15.88
C TRP A 20 5.99 0.43 -16.93
N ARG A 21 6.03 -0.86 -16.58
CA ARG A 21 6.50 -1.93 -17.49
C ARG A 21 5.41 -2.47 -18.42
N GLY A 22 4.15 -2.10 -18.23
CA GLY A 22 3.02 -2.59 -19.00
C GLY A 22 2.58 -4.01 -18.61
N TYR A 23 2.95 -4.48 -17.41
CA TYR A 23 2.54 -5.80 -16.91
C TYR A 23 1.11 -5.82 -16.36
N ALA A 24 0.59 -4.66 -15.99
CA ALA A 24 -0.77 -4.50 -15.49
C ALA A 24 -1.48 -3.39 -16.28
N PRO A 25 -2.83 -3.35 -16.27
CA PRO A 25 -3.55 -2.22 -16.85
C PRO A 25 -3.06 -0.89 -16.28
N PRO A 26 -3.00 0.21 -17.06
CA PRO A 26 -2.44 1.50 -16.61
C PRO A 26 -3.03 2.03 -15.29
N ARG A 27 -4.30 1.71 -15.02
CA ARG A 27 -4.97 2.08 -13.75
C ARG A 27 -4.34 1.42 -12.53
N VAL A 28 -3.84 0.20 -12.67
CA VAL A 28 -3.16 -0.56 -11.60
C VAL A 28 -1.76 0.01 -11.38
N GLU A 29 -1.02 0.31 -12.45
CA GLU A 29 0.31 0.94 -12.34
C GLU A 29 0.23 2.32 -11.66
N LEU A 30 -0.75 3.15 -12.05
CA LEU A 30 -1.05 4.42 -11.39
C LEU A 30 -1.40 4.25 -9.91
N PHE A 31 -2.20 3.22 -9.60
CA PHE A 31 -2.57 2.94 -8.22
C PHE A 31 -1.35 2.56 -7.38
N VAL A 32 -0.48 1.66 -7.88
CA VAL A 32 0.77 1.28 -7.22
C VAL A 32 1.65 2.51 -6.99
N TRP A 33 1.78 3.39 -7.99
CA TRP A 33 2.48 4.65 -7.82
C TRP A 33 1.89 5.49 -6.68
N PHE A 34 0.56 5.64 -6.60
CA PHE A 34 -0.07 6.38 -5.50
C PHE A 34 0.14 5.75 -4.13
N VAL A 35 0.15 4.42 -4.04
CA VAL A 35 0.49 3.71 -2.79
C VAL A 35 1.91 4.08 -2.37
N LEU A 36 2.87 4.00 -3.29
CA LEU A 36 4.28 4.27 -3.03
C LEU A 36 4.53 5.73 -2.63
N VAL A 37 3.80 6.68 -3.21
CA VAL A 37 3.97 8.11 -2.88
C VAL A 37 3.12 8.60 -1.72
N GLY A 38 2.43 7.72 -0.98
CA GLY A 38 1.69 8.15 0.19
C GLY A 38 0.31 8.73 -0.07
N ARG A 39 -0.24 8.56 -1.28
CA ARG A 39 -1.40 9.33 -1.77
C ARG A 39 -2.69 8.55 -1.93
N VAL A 40 -2.77 7.33 -1.39
CA VAL A 40 -4.02 6.58 -1.32
C VAL A 40 -4.82 6.99 -0.08
N ASN A 41 -6.15 6.94 -0.17
CA ASN A 41 -7.09 7.27 0.90
C ASN A 41 -7.13 6.19 1.99
N THR A 42 -6.01 5.94 2.66
CA THR A 42 -6.03 5.17 3.91
C THR A 42 -6.71 5.96 5.01
N LYS A 43 -7.32 5.27 5.98
CA LYS A 43 -7.93 5.95 7.13
C LYS A 43 -6.91 6.78 7.92
N GLU A 44 -5.64 6.36 8.02
CA GLU A 44 -4.60 7.20 8.61
C GLU A 44 -4.49 8.55 7.90
N ARG A 45 -4.48 8.56 6.56
CA ARG A 45 -4.42 9.79 5.78
C ARG A 45 -5.70 10.62 5.95
N LEU A 46 -6.87 9.98 5.97
CA LEU A 46 -8.15 10.67 6.17
C LEU A 46 -8.25 11.30 7.56
N CYS A 47 -7.78 10.62 8.61
CA CYS A 47 -7.67 11.17 9.96
C CYS A 47 -6.73 12.38 10.01
N ARG A 48 -5.57 12.32 9.34
CA ARG A 48 -4.62 13.44 9.23
C ARG A 48 -5.22 14.65 8.50
N LEU A 49 -6.14 14.41 7.57
CA LEU A 49 -6.88 15.44 6.84
C LEU A 49 -8.18 15.88 7.53
N VAL A 50 -8.48 15.35 8.72
CA VAL A 50 -9.69 15.66 9.52
C VAL A 50 -10.99 15.35 8.75
N VAL A 51 -10.95 14.35 7.87
CA VAL A 51 -12.14 13.87 7.14
C VAL A 51 -12.94 12.87 7.99
N ILE A 52 -12.26 12.08 8.82
CA ILE A 52 -12.85 11.11 9.75
C ILE A 52 -12.26 11.28 11.16
N GLY A 53 -12.95 10.76 12.18
CA GLY A 53 -12.47 10.75 13.57
C GLY A 53 -11.20 9.92 13.75
N GLN A 54 -10.42 10.19 14.80
CA GLN A 54 -9.21 9.42 15.14
C GLN A 54 -9.56 8.01 15.65
N GLU A 55 -10.78 7.87 16.18
CA GLU A 55 -11.42 6.63 16.62
C GLU A 55 -11.75 5.68 15.45
N ASP A 56 -11.95 6.22 14.25
CA ASP A 56 -12.36 5.46 13.05
C ASP A 56 -11.17 4.94 12.22
N ASN A 57 -9.97 4.91 12.80
CA ASN A 57 -8.73 4.58 12.09
C ASN A 57 -8.38 3.08 12.05
N LEU A 58 -9.30 2.18 12.38
CA LEU A 58 -9.06 0.73 12.27
C LEU A 58 -9.09 0.26 10.82
N CYS A 59 -8.20 -0.66 10.46
CA CYS A 59 -8.12 -1.30 9.16
C CYS A 59 -9.48 -1.86 8.72
N VAL A 60 -9.91 -1.50 7.52
CA VAL A 60 -11.18 -1.98 6.93
C VAL A 60 -11.22 -3.49 6.70
N LEU A 61 -10.06 -4.15 6.65
CA LEU A 61 -9.97 -5.60 6.38
C LEU A 61 -9.97 -6.41 7.68
N CYS A 62 -9.06 -6.11 8.60
CA CYS A 62 -8.88 -6.92 9.82
C CYS A 62 -9.58 -6.35 11.06
N GLU A 63 -9.93 -5.06 11.07
CA GLU A 63 -10.52 -4.35 12.20
C GLU A 63 -9.72 -4.44 13.52
N LYS A 64 -8.45 -4.87 13.48
CA LYS A 64 -7.61 -5.11 14.67
C LYS A 64 -6.50 -4.08 14.86
N GLU A 65 -5.93 -3.58 13.76
CA GLU A 65 -4.82 -2.62 13.77
C GLU A 65 -5.19 -1.34 13.03
N LYS A 66 -4.40 -0.27 13.21
CA LYS A 66 -4.62 1.01 12.52
C LYS A 66 -4.34 0.91 11.03
N GLU A 67 -5.23 1.45 10.21
CA GLU A 67 -5.09 1.44 8.77
C GLU A 67 -4.05 2.47 8.28
N HIS A 68 -2.87 1.97 7.95
CA HIS A 68 -1.85 2.70 7.22
C HIS A 68 -1.45 1.89 5.98
N MET A 69 -0.71 2.50 5.05
CA MET A 69 -0.45 1.88 3.74
C MET A 69 0.23 0.53 3.83
N PHE A 70 1.25 0.40 4.68
CA PHE A 70 1.98 -0.86 4.85
C PHE A 70 1.07 -1.96 5.38
N HIS A 71 0.30 -1.68 6.42
CA HIS A 71 -0.69 -2.64 6.92
C HIS A 71 -1.72 -2.99 5.85
N LEU A 72 -2.36 -2.01 5.21
CA LEU A 72 -3.43 -2.27 4.25
C LEU A 72 -2.97 -3.10 3.04
N PHE A 73 -1.73 -2.92 2.57
CA PHE A 73 -1.26 -3.52 1.31
C PHE A 73 -0.22 -4.66 1.46
N ILE A 74 0.38 -4.85 2.64
CA ILE A 74 1.44 -5.85 2.85
C ILE A 74 1.17 -6.72 4.09
N SER A 75 1.05 -6.11 5.27
CA SER A 75 1.12 -6.86 6.54
C SER A 75 -0.23 -7.22 7.16
N CYS A 76 -1.36 -6.73 6.63
CA CYS A 76 -2.69 -7.11 7.12
C CYS A 76 -2.90 -8.63 7.00
N GLU A 77 -3.36 -9.28 8.06
CA GLU A 77 -3.60 -10.73 8.12
C GLU A 77 -4.55 -11.27 7.03
N TYR A 78 -5.50 -10.44 6.56
CA TYR A 78 -6.40 -10.83 5.47
C TYR A 78 -5.67 -10.80 4.14
N LEU A 79 -4.92 -9.73 3.89
CA LEU A 79 -4.17 -9.59 2.66
C LEU A 79 -2.97 -10.54 2.60
N TRP A 80 -2.40 -10.88 3.75
CA TRP A 80 -1.41 -11.94 3.91
C TRP A 80 -1.85 -13.25 3.27
N GLN A 81 -3.08 -13.67 3.55
CA GLN A 81 -3.65 -14.90 3.02
C GLN A 81 -3.79 -14.83 1.50
N VAL A 82 -4.15 -13.66 0.96
CA VAL A 82 -4.23 -13.43 -0.48
C VAL A 82 -2.85 -13.55 -1.13
N TRP A 83 -1.82 -12.89 -0.57
CA TRP A 83 -0.45 -12.98 -1.09
C TRP A 83 0.11 -14.40 -1.01
N CYS A 84 -0.10 -15.08 0.12
CA CYS A 84 0.28 -16.48 0.29
C CYS A 84 -0.38 -17.36 -0.77
N ALA A 85 -1.70 -17.23 -0.97
CA ALA A 85 -2.43 -18.04 -1.95
C ALA A 85 -1.96 -17.77 -3.39
N TRP A 86 -1.80 -16.50 -3.77
CA TRP A 86 -1.38 -16.13 -5.12
C TRP A 86 0.06 -16.58 -5.41
N LEU A 87 0.98 -16.40 -4.47
CA LEU A 87 2.36 -16.84 -4.64
C LEU A 87 2.49 -18.34 -4.63
N PHE A 88 1.74 -19.03 -3.76
CA PHE A 88 1.71 -20.49 -3.75
C PHE A 88 1.26 -21.03 -5.11
N ALA A 89 0.21 -20.44 -5.70
CA ALA A 89 -0.22 -20.79 -7.05
C ALA A 89 0.85 -20.50 -8.13
N SER A 90 1.75 -19.54 -7.89
CA SER A 90 2.90 -19.25 -8.74
C SER A 90 4.15 -20.11 -8.46
N GLY A 91 4.06 -21.09 -7.54
CA GLY A 91 5.19 -21.92 -7.13
C GLY A 91 6.21 -21.20 -6.24
N ARG A 92 5.80 -20.13 -5.56
CA ARG A 92 6.61 -19.31 -4.66
C ARG A 92 6.00 -19.30 -3.25
N LEU A 93 6.83 -18.96 -2.26
CA LEU A 93 6.38 -18.76 -0.88
C LEU A 93 6.51 -17.28 -0.52
N TRP A 94 5.54 -16.76 0.22
CA TRP A 94 5.61 -15.42 0.78
C TRP A 94 6.39 -15.43 2.09
N SER A 95 7.41 -14.57 2.21
CA SER A 95 8.42 -14.69 3.27
C SER A 95 8.37 -13.60 4.36
N VAL A 96 7.54 -12.56 4.23
CA VAL A 96 7.59 -11.37 5.10
C VAL A 96 6.23 -10.75 5.28
N PRO A 97 5.71 -10.57 6.52
CA PRO A 97 4.82 -9.45 6.89
C PRO A 97 5.62 -8.17 7.07
#